data_AF-A0A5D4XPZ6-F1
#
_entry.id   AF-A0A5D4XPZ6-F1
#
_cell.length_a   1.000
_cell.length_b   1.000
_cell.length_c   1.000
_cell.angle_alpha   90.00
_cell.angle_beta   90.00
_cell.angle_gamma   90.00
#
_symmetry.space_group_name_H-M   'P 1'
#
loop_
_entity.id
_entity.type
_entity.pdbx_description
1 polymer ?
#
loop_
_entity_poly.entity_id
_entity_poly.type
_entity_poly.pdbx_seq_one_letter_code
_entity_poly.pdbx_strand_id
1 'polypeptide(L)'
;MGTLPLSPPAGATPYAIDGASTDRVALAFADLHAALRALGDDRWTPVYYRVPAGSDWTVLRGELDRQAQAAGWQPHSGLSAQGTGYPRRAWTEGTRVVAAALVAPPAGSEGATVLMVLTPRD
;
A
#
# COMPACT_ATOMS: atom_id res chain seq x y z
N MET A 1 -13.33 9.23 15.67
CA MET A 1 -12.57 7.97 15.55
C MET A 1 -12.59 7.59 14.08
N GLY A 2 -11.52 7.95 13.35
CA GLY A 2 -11.42 7.62 11.93
C GLY A 2 -10.94 6.17 11.78
N THR A 3 -11.87 5.22 11.76
CA THR A 3 -11.56 3.83 11.38
C THR A 3 -11.06 3.81 9.94
N LEU A 4 -9.84 3.30 9.75
CA LEU A 4 -9.24 3.04 8.44
C LEU A 4 -10.17 2.23 7.52
N PRO A 5 -10.64 2.76 6.39
CA PRO A 5 -11.56 2.07 5.51
C PRO A 5 -10.94 1.87 4.12
N LEU A 6 -9.63 1.65 4.02
CA LEU A 6 -9.09 1.03 2.81
C LEU A 6 -9.39 -0.47 2.89
N SER A 7 -10.62 -0.79 2.53
CA SER A 7 -11.04 -2.17 2.30
C SER A 7 -10.17 -2.79 1.21
N PRO A 8 -9.86 -4.09 1.30
CA PRO A 8 -9.20 -4.79 0.21
C PRO A 8 -9.95 -4.53 -1.11
N PRO A 9 -9.25 -4.22 -2.20
CA PRO A 9 -9.85 -4.13 -3.53
C PRO A 9 -10.57 -5.44 -3.88
N ALA A 10 -11.51 -5.37 -4.83
CA ALA A 10 -12.24 -6.56 -5.26
C ALA A 10 -11.28 -7.71 -5.68
N GLY A 11 -11.48 -8.89 -5.07
CA GLY A 11 -10.64 -10.08 -5.32
C GLY A 11 -9.33 -10.13 -4.53
N ALA A 12 -9.02 -9.11 -3.72
CA ALA A 12 -7.89 -9.14 -2.80
C ALA A 12 -8.25 -9.92 -1.53
N THR A 13 -7.37 -10.82 -1.08
CA THR A 13 -7.58 -11.64 0.12
C THR A 13 -6.48 -11.38 1.15
N PRO A 14 -6.78 -11.40 2.48
CA PRO A 14 -5.75 -11.28 3.50
C PRO A 14 -4.64 -12.30 3.28
N TYR A 15 -3.39 -11.86 3.39
CA TYR A 15 -2.26 -12.68 3.00
C TYR A 15 -1.15 -12.62 4.05
N ALA A 16 -0.73 -13.79 4.52
CA ALA A 16 0.51 -13.94 5.25
C ALA A 16 1.63 -14.04 4.22
N ILE A 17 2.60 -13.13 4.29
CA ILE A 17 3.73 -13.09 3.35
C ILE A 17 4.46 -14.43 3.37
N ASP A 18 4.60 -15.06 2.20
CA ASP A 18 5.43 -16.25 2.03
C ASP A 18 6.90 -15.91 1.74
N GLY A 19 7.78 -16.92 1.83
CA GLY A 19 9.21 -16.74 1.60
C GLY A 19 9.54 -16.17 0.20
N ALA A 20 8.75 -16.49 -0.82
CA ALA A 20 9.00 -16.04 -2.20
C ALA A 20 8.70 -14.55 -2.41
N SER A 21 7.76 -14.00 -1.65
CA SER A 21 7.40 -12.58 -1.68
C SER A 21 8.08 -11.75 -0.58
N THR A 22 8.74 -12.38 0.39
CA THR A 22 9.30 -11.73 1.59
C THR A 22 10.27 -10.60 1.26
N ASP A 23 11.30 -10.84 0.45
CA ASP A 23 12.37 -9.85 0.23
C ASP A 23 11.86 -8.58 -0.45
N ARG A 24 11.01 -8.72 -1.48
CA ARG A 24 10.44 -7.57 -2.19
C ARG A 24 9.44 -6.80 -1.35
N VAL A 25 8.61 -7.50 -0.59
CA VAL A 25 7.66 -6.82 0.31
C VAL A 25 8.40 -6.13 1.44
N ALA A 26 9.49 -6.70 1.96
CA ALA A 26 10.35 -6.07 2.97
C ALA A 26 11.05 -4.81 2.41
N LEU A 27 11.56 -4.86 1.18
CA LEU A 27 12.12 -3.69 0.51
C LEU A 27 11.09 -2.58 0.30
N ALA A 28 9.89 -2.95 -0.15
CA ALA A 28 8.79 -2.00 -0.31
C ALA A 28 8.40 -1.39 1.04
N PHE A 29 8.29 -2.21 2.08
CA PHE A 29 8.00 -1.76 3.43
C PHE A 29 9.03 -0.75 3.91
N ALA A 30 10.33 -1.04 3.77
CA ALA A 30 11.39 -0.16 4.20
C ALA A 30 11.36 1.21 3.47
N ASP A 31 11.16 1.20 2.15
CA ASP A 31 11.09 2.42 1.35
C ASP A 31 9.86 3.27 1.70
N LEU A 32 8.66 2.66 1.77
CA LEU A 32 7.46 3.38 2.21
C LEU A 32 7.60 3.90 3.64
N HIS A 33 8.16 3.10 4.55
CA HIS A 33 8.38 3.50 5.93
C HIS A 33 9.32 4.70 6.03
N ALA A 34 10.42 4.72 5.27
CA ALA A 34 11.33 5.87 5.21
C ALA A 34 10.62 7.12 4.67
N ALA A 35 9.83 6.96 3.62
CA ALA A 35 9.11 8.06 2.99
C ALA A 35 8.01 8.64 3.90
N LEU A 36 7.31 7.77 4.63
CA LEU A 36 6.30 8.15 5.62
C LEU A 36 6.92 8.82 6.84
N ARG A 37 8.05 8.31 7.35
CA ARG A 37 8.78 8.90 8.47
C ARG A 37 9.26 10.32 8.17
N ALA A 38 9.62 10.61 6.93
CA ALA A 38 9.98 11.95 6.49
C ALA A 38 8.81 12.95 6.58
N LEU A 39 7.55 12.47 6.61
CA LEU A 39 6.35 13.28 6.81
C LEU A 39 5.99 13.45 8.30
N GLY A 40 6.82 12.94 9.22
CA GLY A 40 6.64 13.11 10.65
C GLY A 40 5.67 12.11 11.30
N ASP A 41 5.28 11.06 10.57
CA ASP A 41 4.44 10.00 11.10
C ASP A 41 5.25 8.69 11.17
N ASP A 42 5.36 8.17 12.39
CA ASP A 42 6.30 7.11 12.79
C ASP A 42 5.60 5.84 13.25
N ARG A 43 4.26 5.81 13.24
CA ARG A 43 3.47 4.74 13.85
C ARG A 43 2.53 4.13 12.84
N TRP A 44 2.95 3.02 12.25
CA TRP A 44 2.22 2.34 11.18
C TRP A 44 1.95 0.87 11.49
N THR A 45 0.83 0.35 10.99
CA THR A 45 0.56 -1.09 10.90
C THR A 45 0.49 -1.49 9.43
N PRO A 46 1.34 -2.43 8.98
CA PRO A 46 1.20 -2.99 7.65
C PRO A 46 0.09 -4.04 7.63
N VAL A 47 -0.74 -3.99 6.58
CA VAL A 47 -1.71 -5.02 6.21
C VAL A 47 -1.38 -5.48 4.80
N TYR A 48 -1.38 -6.79 4.58
CA TYR A 48 -1.01 -7.40 3.31
C TYR A 48 -2.20 -8.14 2.71
N TYR A 49 -2.40 -7.93 1.42
CA TYR A 49 -3.39 -8.64 0.64
C TYR A 49 -2.73 -9.29 -0.57
N ARG A 50 -3.13 -10.54 -0.87
CA ARG A 50 -2.84 -11.16 -2.15
C ARG A 50 -3.85 -10.61 -3.15
N VAL A 51 -3.37 -10.09 -4.27
CA VAL A 51 -4.24 -9.68 -5.39
C VAL A 51 -4.08 -10.65 -6.57
N PRO A 52 -5.06 -10.73 -7.47
CA PRO A 52 -4.94 -11.53 -8.68
C PRO A 52 -3.68 -11.18 -9.49
N ALA A 53 -3.08 -12.21 -10.11
CA ALA A 53 -1.97 -11.97 -11.03
C ALA A 53 -2.44 -11.07 -12.19
N GLY A 54 -1.63 -10.08 -12.55
CA GLY A 54 -1.98 -9.13 -13.61
C GLY A 54 -2.99 -8.05 -13.20
N SER A 55 -3.31 -7.88 -11.91
CA SER A 55 -4.13 -6.75 -11.47
C SER A 55 -3.55 -5.42 -11.94
N ASP A 56 -4.37 -4.62 -12.61
CA ASP A 56 -4.01 -3.29 -13.08
C ASP A 56 -3.96 -2.32 -11.89
N TRP A 57 -2.76 -1.80 -11.61
CA TRP A 57 -2.56 -0.77 -10.60
C TRP A 57 -3.48 0.44 -10.79
N THR A 58 -3.77 0.83 -12.03
CA THR A 58 -4.66 1.97 -12.32
C THR A 58 -6.05 1.75 -11.76
N VAL A 59 -6.57 0.52 -11.92
CA VAL A 59 -7.90 0.12 -11.41
C VAL A 59 -7.86 0.04 -9.88
N LEU A 60 -6.88 -0.65 -9.31
CA LEU A 60 -6.71 -0.76 -7.86
C LEU A 60 -6.57 0.62 -7.21
N ARG A 61 -5.73 1.49 -7.76
CA ARG A 61 -5.54 2.87 -7.31
C ARG A 61 -6.85 3.65 -7.38
N GLY A 62 -7.62 3.53 -8.46
CA GLY A 62 -8.90 4.22 -8.58
C GLY A 62 -9.91 3.77 -7.54
N GLU A 63 -9.90 2.50 -7.15
CA GLU A 63 -10.71 2.01 -6.03
C GLU A 63 -10.23 2.57 -4.68
N LEU A 64 -8.93 2.51 -4.41
CA LEU A 64 -8.34 3.04 -3.17
C LEU A 64 -8.55 4.56 -3.05
N ASP A 65 -8.41 5.32 -4.14
CA ASP A 65 -8.66 6.76 -4.16
C ASP A 65 -10.12 7.08 -3.80
N ARG A 66 -11.10 6.32 -4.33
CA ARG A 66 -12.52 6.50 -3.98
C ARG A 66 -12.78 6.21 -2.51
N GLN A 67 -12.22 5.12 -1.98
CA GLN A 67 -12.38 4.74 -0.57
C GLN A 67 -11.75 5.78 0.37
N ALA A 68 -10.52 6.22 0.06
CA ALA A 68 -9.82 7.27 0.80
C ALA A 68 -10.64 8.57 0.83
N GLN A 69 -11.13 9.02 -0.33
CA GLN A 69 -11.92 10.25 -0.43
C GLN A 69 -13.24 10.17 0.35
N ALA A 70 -13.94 9.02 0.29
CA ALA A 70 -15.17 8.80 1.07
C ALA A 70 -14.92 8.87 2.58
N ALA A 71 -13.70 8.60 3.02
CA ALA A 71 -13.26 8.67 4.40
C ALA A 71 -12.57 9.98 4.79
N GLY A 72 -12.58 10.99 3.92
CA GLY A 72 -12.01 12.31 4.19
C GLY A 72 -10.51 12.45 3.88
N TRP A 73 -9.85 11.38 3.45
CA TRP A 73 -8.43 11.40 3.11
C TRP A 73 -8.19 12.04 1.75
N GLN A 74 -7.16 12.88 1.66
CA GLN A 74 -6.78 13.58 0.42
C GLN A 74 -5.55 12.96 -0.22
N PRO A 75 -5.47 12.81 -1.55
CA PRO A 75 -4.28 12.33 -2.23
C PRO A 75 -3.00 13.11 -1.89
N HIS A 76 -1.93 12.39 -1.55
CA HIS A 76 -0.62 12.99 -1.30
C HIS A 76 0.24 12.94 -2.57
N SER A 77 0.53 14.11 -3.15
CA SER A 77 1.30 14.22 -4.40
C SER A 77 2.77 13.84 -4.24
N GLY A 78 3.39 14.13 -3.08
CA GLY A 78 4.83 13.91 -2.87
C GLY A 78 5.27 12.46 -2.65
N LEU A 79 4.33 11.54 -2.41
CA LEU A 79 4.59 10.10 -2.22
C LEU A 79 4.11 9.26 -3.42
N SER A 80 3.35 9.89 -4.32
CA SER A 80 2.80 9.28 -5.52
C SER A 80 3.85 9.36 -6.65
N ALA A 81 4.46 8.23 -7.04
CA ALA A 81 5.54 8.09 -8.04
C ALA A 81 6.96 8.53 -7.58
N GLN A 82 8.09 8.01 -8.06
CA GLN A 82 8.50 6.83 -8.84
C GLN A 82 9.94 6.60 -8.35
N GLY A 83 10.33 5.41 -7.87
CA GLY A 83 11.73 5.24 -7.45
C GLY A 83 12.17 3.82 -7.10
N THR A 84 11.24 2.94 -6.73
CA THR A 84 11.61 1.66 -6.10
C THR A 84 11.10 0.41 -6.81
N GLY A 85 10.70 0.54 -8.08
CA GLY A 85 10.35 -0.62 -8.92
C GLY A 85 8.94 -1.18 -8.68
N TYR A 86 8.12 -0.50 -7.89
CA TYR A 86 6.72 -0.83 -7.67
C TYR A 86 5.83 0.42 -7.65
N PRO A 87 4.58 0.32 -8.11
CA PRO A 87 3.64 1.43 -8.02
C PRO A 87 3.12 1.60 -6.58
N ARG A 88 2.98 2.86 -6.16
CA ARG A 88 2.52 3.25 -4.82
C ARG A 88 1.65 4.50 -4.84
N ARG A 89 0.84 4.67 -3.81
CA ARG A 89 -0.05 5.81 -3.58
C ARG A 89 -0.09 6.12 -2.09
N ALA A 90 -0.26 7.39 -1.75
CA ALA A 90 -0.51 7.80 -0.38
C ALA A 90 -1.60 8.86 -0.29
N TRP A 91 -2.19 8.98 0.89
CA TRP A 91 -3.24 9.91 1.24
C TRP A 91 -2.99 10.51 2.62
N THR A 92 -3.53 11.68 2.89
CA THR A 92 -3.36 12.38 4.17
C THR A 92 -4.67 12.91 4.74
N GLU A 93 -4.75 12.93 6.07
CA GLU A 93 -5.78 13.59 6.86
C GLU A 93 -5.07 14.37 7.99
N GLY A 94 -4.93 15.68 7.83
CA GLY A 94 -4.11 16.49 8.75
C GLY A 94 -2.65 16.02 8.75
N THR A 95 -2.16 15.56 9.91
CA THR A 95 -0.80 15.02 10.06
C THR A 95 -0.70 13.50 9.84
N ARG A 96 -1.84 12.81 9.68
CA ARG A 96 -1.87 11.36 9.49
C ARG A 96 -1.68 11.03 8.02
N VAL A 97 -0.97 9.94 7.71
CA VAL A 97 -0.75 9.48 6.32
C VAL A 97 -1.22 8.04 6.17
N VAL A 98 -1.76 7.65 5.03
CA VAL A 98 -1.99 6.24 4.66
C VAL A 98 -1.25 6.01 3.37
N ALA A 99 -0.60 4.85 3.21
CA ALA A 99 0.07 4.52 1.96
C ALA A 99 -0.25 3.09 1.52
N ALA A 100 -0.24 2.88 0.21
CA ALA A 100 -0.42 1.59 -0.41
C ALA A 100 0.63 1.37 -1.49
N ALA A 101 1.06 0.12 -1.65
CA ALA A 101 1.97 -0.29 -2.71
C ALA A 101 1.63 -1.68 -3.22
N LEU A 102 1.76 -1.85 -4.54
CA LEU A 102 1.52 -3.10 -5.22
C LEU A 102 2.86 -3.73 -5.63
N VAL A 103 3.22 -4.81 -4.97
CA VAL A 103 4.50 -5.49 -5.12
C VAL A 103 4.31 -6.75 -5.94
N ALA A 104 4.87 -6.78 -7.15
CA ALA A 104 4.87 -7.97 -7.98
C ALA A 104 6.03 -8.92 -7.60
N PRO A 105 5.82 -10.24 -7.70
CA PRO A 105 6.89 -11.21 -7.52
C PRO A 105 8.00 -11.00 -8.57
N PRO A 106 9.22 -11.52 -8.35
CA PRO A 106 10.23 -11.58 -9.39
C PRO A 106 9.73 -12.29 -10.65
N ALA A 107 10.20 -11.86 -11.82
CA ALA A 107 9.87 -12.55 -13.07
C ALA A 107 10.33 -14.02 -12.99
N GLY A 108 9.42 -14.95 -13.33
CA GLY A 108 9.69 -16.39 -13.22
C GLY A 108 9.53 -16.99 -11.82
N SER A 109 9.06 -16.22 -10.83
CA SER A 109 8.69 -16.73 -9.50
C SER A 109 7.20 -17.06 -9.42
N GLU A 110 6.84 -18.07 -8.63
CA GLU A 110 5.46 -18.42 -8.27
C GLU A 110 4.89 -17.54 -7.14
N GLY A 111 5.65 -16.53 -6.68
CA GLY A 111 5.23 -15.63 -5.61
C GLY A 111 3.93 -14.88 -5.90
N ALA A 112 3.25 -14.45 -4.85
CA ALA A 112 2.03 -13.66 -4.99
C ALA A 112 2.31 -12.19 -5.34
N THR A 113 1.45 -11.58 -6.15
CA THR A 113 1.35 -10.12 -6.19
C THR A 113 0.69 -9.65 -4.90
N VAL A 114 1.38 -8.77 -4.17
CA VAL A 114 0.97 -8.32 -2.83
C VAL A 114 0.60 -6.84 -2.89
N LEU A 115 -0.61 -6.51 -2.46
CA LEU A 115 -0.97 -5.15 -2.08
C LEU A 115 -0.66 -4.97 -0.59
N MET A 116 0.32 -4.13 -0.29
CA MET A 116 0.62 -3.70 1.08
C MET A 116 -0.07 -2.37 1.34
N VAL A 117 -0.74 -2.25 2.48
CA VAL A 117 -1.35 -1.01 2.97
C VAL A 117 -0.73 -0.68 4.34
N LEU A 118 -0.13 0.50 4.46
CA LEU A 118 0.41 1.03 5.69
C LEU A 118 -0.57 2.04 6.28
N THR A 119 -0.97 1.77 7.52
CA THR A 119 -2.04 2.49 8.17
C THR A 119 -1.56 3.10 9.49
N PRO A 120 -1.93 4.35 9.85
CA PRO A 120 -1.50 4.96 11.10
C PRO A 120 -2.05 4.15 12.28
N ARG A 121 -1.24 3.97 13.32
CA ARG A 121 -1.72 3.48 14.62
C ARG A 121 -2.31 4.66 15.38
N ASP A 122 -3.51 4.47 15.91
CA ASP A 122 -4.10 5.41 16.87
C ASP A 122 -3.27 5.50 18.17
#